data_AF-A0A5C5S380-F1
#
_entry.id   AF-A0A5C5S380-F1
#
_cell.length_a   1.000
_cell.length_b   1.000
_cell.length_c   1.000
_cell.angle_alpha   90.00
_cell.angle_beta   90.00
_cell.angle_gamma   90.00
#
_symmetry.space_group_name_H-M   'P 1'
#
loop_
_entity.id
_entity.type
_entity.pdbx_description
1 polymer ?
#
loop_
_entity_poly.entity_id
_entity_poly.type
_entity_poly.pdbx_seq_one_letter_code
_entity_poly.pdbx_strand_id
1 'polypeptide(L)' 'MDARNTASCRVAETIEMRPEAHLRQDFHLKGEWTDTVVYAALRADR' A
#
# COMPACT_ATOMS: atom_id res chain seq x y z
N MET A 1 -2.64 -2.92 0.63
CA MET A 1 -2.80 -2.14 1.89
C MET A 1 -3.79 -1.01 1.63
N ASP A 2 -4.71 -0.70 2.55
CA ASP A 2 -5.67 0.41 2.35
C ASP A 2 -4.91 1.73 2.21
N ALA A 3 -5.16 2.48 1.13
CA ALA A 3 -4.44 3.71 0.80
C ALA A 3 -4.61 4.82 1.86
N ARG A 4 -5.66 4.76 2.68
CA ARG A 4 -5.93 5.71 3.77
C ARG A 4 -5.12 5.39 5.03
N ASN A 5 -4.53 4.19 5.13
CA ASN A 5 -3.70 3.79 6.27
C ASN A 5 -2.28 4.39 6.17
N THR A 6 -2.21 5.70 6.39
CA THR A 6 -0.95 6.47 6.31
C THR A 6 0.10 5.99 7.30
N ALA A 7 -0.30 5.44 8.45
CA ALA A 7 0.64 4.88 9.43
C ALA A 7 1.40 3.67 8.87
N SER A 8 0.70 2.73 8.25
CA SER A 8 1.35 1.57 7.62
C SER A 8 2.13 1.95 6.36
N CYS A 9 1.68 2.94 5.57
CA CYS A 9 2.47 3.48 4.46
C CYS A 9 3.83 4.03 4.94
N ARG A 10 3.82 4.82 6.02
CA ARG A 10 5.06 5.34 6.63
C ARG A 10 5.99 4.23 7.10
N VAL A 11 5.44 3.15 7.67
CA VAL A 11 6.24 1.99 8.07
C VAL A 11 6.90 1.36 6.85
N ALA A 12 6.13 1.10 5.78
CA ALA A 12 6.66 0.53 4.53
C ALA A 12 7.78 1.40 3.94
N GLU A 13 7.59 2.73 3.91
CA GLU A 13 8.60 3.68 3.45
C GLU A 13 9.84 3.72 4.36
N THR A 14 9.66 3.58 5.68
CA THR A 14 10.77 3.56 6.65
C THR A 14 11.66 2.32 6.49
N ILE A 15 11.09 1.18 6.11
CA ILE A 15 11.83 -0.05 5.82
C ILE A 15 12.23 -0.15 4.33
N GLU A 16 12.29 0.99 3.64
CA GLU A 16 12.76 1.14 2.26
C GLU A 16 11.96 0.34 1.20
N MET A 17 10.73 -0.08 1.51
CA MET A 17 9.84 -0.65 0.50
C MET A 17 9.39 0.43 -0.49
N ARG A 18 9.26 0.04 -1.75
CA ARG A 18 8.89 0.93 -2.85
C ARG A 18 7.40 0.79 -3.18
N PRO A 19 6.67 1.90 -3.41
CA PRO A 19 5.32 1.83 -3.94
C PRO A 19 5.37 1.42 -5.41
N GLU A 20 4.71 0.32 -5.76
CA GLU A 20 4.72 -0.21 -7.13
C GLU A 20 3.37 -0.12 -7.82
N ALA A 21 2.27 -0.05 -7.06
CA ALA A 21 0.94 0.15 -7.63
C ALA A 21 0.00 0.87 -6.68
N HIS A 22 -0.96 1.57 -7.27
CA HIS A 22 -2.14 2.13 -6.60
C HIS A 22 -3.35 1.73 -7.43
N LEU A 23 -4.11 0.77 -6.90
CA LEU A 23 -5.34 0.29 -7.48
C LEU A 23 -6.47 1.13 -6.91
N ARG A 24 -7.28 1.71 -7.79
CA ARG A 24 -8.36 2.62 -7.40
C ARG A 24 -9.68 1.87 -7.38
N GLN A 25 -10.41 2.00 -6.28
CA GLN A 25 -11.71 1.37 -6.08
C GLN A 25 -11.68 -0.14 -6.41
N ASP A 26 -10.61 -0.84 -6.02
CA ASP A 26 -10.43 -2.25 -6.33
C ASP A 26 -11.12 -3.17 -5.32
N PHE A 27 -11.42 -2.65 -4.13
CA PHE A 27 -12.00 -3.43 -3.05
C PHE A 27 -13.23 -2.75 -2.46
N HIS A 28 -14.35 -3.47 -2.38
CA HIS A 28 -15.60 -2.98 -1.81
C HIS A 28 -15.81 -3.54 -0.40
N LEU A 29 -15.70 -2.68 0.61
CA LEU A 29 -15.79 -3.06 2.02
C LEU A 29 -16.82 -2.19 2.74
N LYS A 30 -17.76 -2.82 3.45
CA LYS A 30 -18.77 -2.13 4.28
C LYS A 30 -19.56 -1.02 3.53
N GLY A 31 -19.85 -1.25 2.25
CA GLY A 31 -20.62 -0.29 1.43
C GLY A 31 -19.80 0.85 0.85
N GLU A 32 -18.48 0.80 0.94
CA GLU A 32 -17.58 1.80 0.39
C GLU A 32 -16.54 1.12 -0.52
N TRP A 33 -16.26 1.73 -1.67
CA TRP A 33 -15.09 1.39 -2.47
C TRP A 33 -13.84 1.97 -1.82
N THR A 34 -12.83 1.15 -1.61
CA THR A 34 -11.51 1.58 -1.13
C THR A 34 -10.44 1.30 -2.17
N ASP A 35 -9.33 2.00 -2.00
CA ASP A 35 -8.14 1.90 -2.83
C ASP A 35 -7.09 1.02 -2.13
N THR A 36 -6.37 0.25 -2.92
CA THR A 36 -5.23 -0.54 -2.48
C THR A 36 -3.93 0.07 -2.98
N VAL A 37 -3.02 0.39 -2.07
CA VAL A 37 -1.60 0.62 -2.37
C VAL A 37 -0.81 -0.67 -2.20
N VAL A 38 0.11 -0.91 -3.14
CA VAL A 38 1.02 -2.05 -3.17
C VAL A 38 2.44 -1.53 -2.98
N TYR A 39 3.08 -2.02 -1.93
CA TYR A 39 4.50 -1.81 -1.68
C TYR A 39 5.23 -3.14 -1.83
N ALA A 40 6.44 -3.10 -2.35
CA ALA A 40 7.30 -4.27 -2.48
C ALA A 40 8.75 -3.92 -2.11
N ALA A 41 9.50 -4.96 -1.75
CA ALA A 41 10.95 -4.94 -1.69
C ALA A 41 11.46 -6.27 -2.25
N LEU A 42 12.55 -6.20 -2.99
CA LEU A 42 13.29 -7.36 -3.46
C LEU A 42 14.25 -7.82 -2.38
N ARG A 43 14.67 -9.10 -2.44
CA ARG A 43 15.73 -9.62 -1.57
C ARG A 43 17.07 -8.86 -1.72
N ALA A 44 17.28 -8.21 -2.86
CA ALA A 44 18.46 -7.40 -3.15
C ALA A 44 18.33 -5.95 -2.69
N ASP A 45 17.13 -5.51 -2.29
CA ASP A 45 16.94 -4.24 -1.60
C ASP A 45 17.50 -4.40 -0.16
N ARG A 46 18.13 -3.35 0.36
CA ARG A 46 19.11 -3.43 1.45
C ARG A 46 18.52 -3.58 2.84
#